data_AF-A6LXN8-F1
#
_entry.id   AF-A6LXN8-F1
#
_cell.length_a   1.000
_cell.length_b   1.000
_cell.length_c   1.000
_cell.angle_alpha   90.00
_cell.angle_beta   90.00
_cell.angle_gamma   90.00
#
_symmetry.space_group_name_H-M   'P 1'
#
loop_
_entity.id
_entity.type
_entity.pdbx_description
1 polymer ?
#
loop_
_entity_poly.entity_id
_entity_poly.type
_entity_poly.pdbx_seq_one_letter_code
_entity_poly.pdbx_strand_id
1 'polypeptide(L)'
;MFNINDVVEILRNNSSIAIPISLIISIGISLVGILPSVFITGANIVFFGPINGFFISLLGETIGAYITFIIYRLGFKRKIEKFTDRNRLISRIVKSDGREAGLLIFQGRIIPFIPSGIITLAASISNVDSTIFTVATLIGKVPSIALEALVSYDIININDNWIRLVITVIGLIFVKFTITKKKDDQVNK
;
A
#
# COMPACT_ATOMS: atom_id res chain seq x y z
N MET A 1 -11.39 -21.44 24.26
CA MET A 1 -10.86 -21.13 22.90
C MET A 1 -11.37 -19.74 22.56
N PHE A 2 -10.50 -18.75 22.34
CA PHE A 2 -10.94 -17.44 21.86
C PHE A 2 -11.49 -17.60 20.45
N ASN A 3 -12.80 -17.42 20.25
CA ASN A 3 -13.40 -17.46 18.93
C ASN A 3 -13.12 -16.12 18.23
N ILE A 4 -12.86 -16.14 16.93
CA ILE A 4 -12.67 -14.92 16.12
C ILE A 4 -13.90 -14.03 16.22
N ASN A 5 -15.09 -14.64 16.32
CA ASN A 5 -16.35 -13.94 16.49
C ASN A 5 -16.41 -13.17 17.81
N ASP A 6 -15.88 -13.73 18.91
CA ASP A 6 -15.86 -13.05 20.22
C ASP A 6 -14.94 -11.82 20.19
N VAL A 7 -13.79 -11.92 19.51
CA VAL A 7 -12.87 -10.79 19.32
C VAL A 7 -13.52 -9.70 18.46
N VAL A 8 -14.22 -10.10 17.39
CA VAL A 8 -14.96 -9.18 16.52
C VAL A 8 -16.08 -8.48 17.28
N GLU A 9 -16.81 -9.19 18.14
CA GLU A 9 -17.94 -8.66 18.90
C GLU A 9 -17.50 -7.69 20.01
N ILE A 10 -16.43 -8.03 20.75
CA ILE A 10 -15.84 -7.15 21.77
C ILE A 10 -15.31 -5.85 21.17
N LEU A 11 -14.68 -5.93 19.99
CA LEU A 11 -14.17 -4.75 19.28
C LEU A 11 -15.29 -3.91 18.64
N ARG A 12 -16.36 -4.56 18.15
CA ARG A 12 -17.55 -3.85 17.65
C ARG A 12 -18.26 -3.07 18.76
N ASN A 13 -18.39 -3.66 19.95
CA ASN A 13 -18.97 -2.98 21.11
C ASN A 13 -18.10 -1.83 21.65
N ASN A 14 -16.81 -1.77 21.26
CA ASN A 14 -15.85 -0.73 21.64
C ASN A 14 -15.20 -0.06 20.43
N SER A 15 -16.02 0.27 19.42
CA SER A 15 -15.58 0.81 18.14
C SER A 15 -14.67 2.06 18.27
N SER A 16 -14.87 2.87 19.30
CA SER A 16 -14.03 4.05 19.59
C SER A 16 -12.57 3.71 19.94
N ILE A 17 -12.32 2.56 20.56
CA ILE A 17 -10.96 2.10 20.94
C ILE A 17 -10.36 1.23 19.81
N ALA A 18 -11.20 0.50 19.09
CA ALA A 18 -10.79 -0.35 17.99
C ALA A 18 -10.11 0.43 16.84
N ILE A 19 -10.60 1.64 16.54
CA ILE A 19 -10.03 2.49 15.47
C ILE A 19 -8.57 2.89 15.75
N PRO A 20 -8.23 3.50 16.92
CA PRO A 20 -6.83 3.78 17.28
C PRO A 20 -5.93 2.54 17.26
N ILE A 21 -6.41 1.41 17.78
CA ILE A 21 -5.64 0.16 17.78
C ILE A 21 -5.33 -0.30 16.36
N SER A 22 -6.34 -0.31 15.48
CA SER A 22 -6.16 -0.66 14.06
C SER A 22 -5.18 0.28 13.36
N LEU A 23 -5.23 1.59 13.64
CA LEU A 23 -4.26 2.55 13.10
C LEU A 23 -2.84 2.24 13.56
N ILE A 24 -2.64 1.95 14.85
CA ILE A 24 -1.32 1.59 15.41
C ILE A 24 -0.78 0.32 14.76
N ILE A 25 -1.63 -0.71 14.60
CA ILE A 25 -1.25 -1.95 13.93
C ILE A 25 -0.88 -1.69 12.46
N SER A 26 -1.68 -0.89 11.76
CA SER A 26 -1.43 -0.52 10.35
C SER A 26 -0.10 0.22 10.19
N ILE A 27 0.21 1.14 11.10
CA ILE A 27 1.50 1.84 11.16
C ILE A 27 2.64 0.85 11.41
N GLY A 28 2.49 -0.04 12.38
CA GLY A 28 3.46 -1.08 12.72
C GLY A 28 3.80 -1.98 11.53
N ILE A 29 2.78 -2.41 10.78
CA ILE A 29 3.00 -3.26 9.60
C ILE A 29 3.63 -2.46 8.46
N SER A 30 3.22 -1.20 8.27
CA SER A 30 3.86 -0.32 7.28
C SER A 30 5.35 -0.11 7.57
N LEU A 31 5.77 -0.10 8.84
CA LEU A 31 7.18 0.00 9.25
C LEU A 31 7.99 -1.22 8.86
N VAL A 32 7.40 -2.42 8.96
CA VAL A 32 8.03 -3.66 8.48
C VAL A 32 8.22 -3.59 6.96
N GLY A 33 7.27 -3.00 6.23
CA GLY A 33 7.42 -2.64 4.82
C GLY A 33 7.43 -3.81 3.83
N ILE A 34 7.43 -5.06 4.31
CA ILE A 34 7.50 -6.28 3.51
C ILE A 34 6.11 -6.84 3.18
N LEU A 35 5.12 -6.58 4.04
CA LEU A 35 3.78 -7.12 3.87
C LEU A 35 2.96 -6.30 2.84
N PRO A 36 2.27 -6.97 1.90
CA PRO A 36 1.30 -6.31 1.02
C PRO A 36 0.18 -5.62 1.82
N SER A 37 -0.19 -4.41 1.41
CA SER A 37 -1.21 -3.58 2.09
C SER A 37 -2.59 -4.25 2.15
N VAL A 38 -2.92 -5.09 1.17
CA VAL A 38 -4.23 -5.78 1.08
C VAL A 38 -4.58 -6.58 2.32
N PHE A 39 -3.61 -7.16 3.03
CA PHE A 39 -3.92 -7.94 4.23
C PHE A 39 -4.46 -7.05 5.36
N ILE A 40 -3.89 -5.86 5.51
CA ILE A 40 -4.31 -4.86 6.49
C ILE A 40 -5.61 -4.21 6.04
N THR A 41 -5.69 -3.82 4.77
CA THR A 41 -6.89 -3.27 4.16
C THR A 41 -8.06 -4.24 4.36
N GLY A 42 -7.88 -5.51 4.01
CA GLY A 42 -8.89 -6.55 4.20
C GLY A 42 -9.32 -6.71 5.64
N ALA A 43 -8.39 -6.75 6.60
CA ALA A 43 -8.73 -6.77 8.02
C ALA A 43 -9.59 -5.55 8.39
N ASN A 44 -9.17 -4.34 8.03
CA ASN A 44 -9.92 -3.13 8.33
C ASN A 44 -11.33 -3.12 7.69
N ILE A 45 -11.48 -3.70 6.50
CA ILE A 45 -12.77 -3.84 5.82
C ILE A 45 -13.68 -4.84 6.54
N VAL A 46 -13.13 -5.99 7.00
CA VAL A 46 -13.87 -6.97 7.82
C VAL A 46 -14.40 -6.33 9.09
N PHE A 47 -13.54 -5.60 9.82
CA PHE A 47 -13.87 -5.08 11.14
C PHE A 47 -14.74 -3.81 11.10
N PHE A 48 -14.42 -2.86 10.21
CA PHE A 48 -15.02 -1.53 10.20
C PHE A 48 -15.97 -1.29 9.02
N GLY A 49 -16.09 -2.25 8.11
CA GLY A 49 -16.87 -2.14 6.89
C GLY A 49 -16.13 -1.40 5.77
N PRO A 50 -16.70 -1.36 4.54
CA PRO A 50 -15.98 -0.88 3.36
C PRO A 50 -15.49 0.56 3.44
N ILE A 51 -16.36 1.47 3.92
CA ILE A 51 -16.10 2.91 3.93
C ILE A 51 -15.10 3.27 5.04
N ASN A 52 -15.38 2.88 6.28
CA ASN A 52 -14.50 3.21 7.40
C ASN A 52 -13.18 2.45 7.31
N GLY A 53 -13.22 1.17 6.90
CA GLY A 53 -12.02 0.38 6.67
C GLY A 53 -11.09 0.99 5.61
N PHE A 54 -11.66 1.57 4.56
CA PHE A 54 -10.89 2.34 3.56
C PHE A 54 -10.16 3.52 4.19
N PHE A 55 -10.85 4.40 4.93
CA PHE A 55 -10.23 5.59 5.53
C PHE A 55 -9.18 5.23 6.59
N ILE A 56 -9.47 4.23 7.43
CA ILE A 56 -8.53 3.76 8.46
C ILE A 56 -7.26 3.20 7.79
N SER A 57 -7.42 2.42 6.72
CA SER A 57 -6.27 1.88 5.97
C SER A 57 -5.46 2.99 5.30
N LEU A 58 -6.13 3.97 4.68
CA LEU A 58 -5.48 5.09 4.02
C LEU A 58 -4.66 5.93 4.99
N LEU A 59 -5.23 6.27 6.14
CA LEU A 59 -4.54 7.04 7.18
C LEU A 59 -3.40 6.23 7.82
N GLY A 60 -3.68 4.98 8.22
CA GLY A 60 -2.68 4.11 8.84
C GLY A 60 -1.47 3.86 7.92
N GLU A 61 -1.72 3.62 6.63
CA GLU A 61 -0.66 3.43 5.66
C GLU A 61 0.09 4.73 5.34
N THR A 62 -0.60 5.87 5.23
CA THR A 62 0.06 7.16 4.96
C THR A 62 0.96 7.58 6.13
N ILE A 63 0.44 7.50 7.36
CA ILE A 63 1.19 7.83 8.58
C ILE A 63 2.33 6.84 8.76
N GLY A 64 2.07 5.54 8.60
CA GLY A 64 3.08 4.50 8.69
C GLY A 64 4.20 4.70 7.67
N ALA A 65 3.86 4.99 6.42
CA ALA A 65 4.82 5.26 5.35
C ALA A 65 5.65 6.52 5.63
N TYR A 66 5.04 7.58 6.18
CA TYR A 66 5.75 8.79 6.61
C TYR A 66 6.79 8.51 7.70
N ILE A 67 6.39 7.80 8.77
CA ILE A 67 7.31 7.45 9.86
C ILE A 67 8.45 6.57 9.31
N THR A 68 8.11 5.58 8.51
CA THR A 68 9.07 4.67 7.86
C THR A 68 10.05 5.43 6.96
N PHE A 69 9.56 6.39 6.18
CA PHE A 69 10.37 7.24 5.32
C PHE A 69 11.43 8.02 6.11
N ILE A 70 11.04 8.63 7.23
CA ILE A 70 11.96 9.35 8.11
C ILE A 70 13.01 8.40 8.70
N ILE A 71 12.59 7.25 9.23
CA ILE A 71 13.50 6.25 9.80
C ILE A 71 14.52 5.77 8.76
N TYR A 72 14.05 5.41 7.56
CA TYR A 72 14.92 4.94 6.49
C TYR A 72 15.90 6.02 6.02
N ARG A 73 15.43 7.27 5.92
CA ARG A 73 16.25 8.41 5.53
C ARG A 73 17.37 8.71 6.54
N LEU A 74 17.09 8.59 7.83
CA LEU A 74 18.08 8.81 8.90
C LEU A 74 19.07 7.64 9.02
N GLY A 75 18.60 6.39 8.86
CA GLY A 75 19.40 5.20 9.18
C GLY A 75 20.22 4.62 8.03
N PHE A 76 19.87 4.86 6.76
CA PHE A 76 20.32 3.95 5.69
C PHE A 76 20.90 4.60 4.43
N LYS A 77 21.14 5.92 4.38
CA LYS A 77 21.70 6.59 3.19
C LYS A 77 22.96 5.94 2.61
N ARG A 78 23.82 5.32 3.43
CA ARG A 78 25.10 4.71 3.00
C ARG A 78 25.04 3.23 2.60
N LYS A 79 23.95 2.49 2.87
CA LYS A 79 23.88 1.03 2.63
C LYS A 79 23.01 0.60 1.44
N ILE A 80 22.21 1.49 0.84
CA ILE A 80 21.14 1.10 -0.09
C ILE A 80 21.46 1.36 -1.57
N GLU A 81 22.64 1.89 -1.92
CA GLU A 81 23.03 2.09 -3.34
C GLU A 81 22.93 0.79 -4.16
N LYS A 82 23.13 -0.38 -3.54
CA LYS A 82 23.02 -1.72 -4.16
C LYS A 82 21.58 -2.20 -4.44
N PHE A 83 20.55 -1.50 -3.99
CA PHE A 83 19.14 -1.90 -4.23
C PHE A 83 18.58 -1.37 -5.55
N THR A 84 19.35 -0.51 -6.23
CA THR A 84 18.92 0.31 -7.37
C THR A 84 18.78 -0.48 -8.68
N ASP A 85 19.31 -1.69 -8.81
CA ASP A 85 19.47 -2.35 -10.12
C ASP A 85 18.32 -3.29 -10.55
N ARG A 86 17.32 -3.55 -9.70
CA ARG A 86 16.30 -4.57 -10.02
C ARG A 86 15.02 -4.03 -10.67
N ASN A 87 14.69 -2.75 -10.54
CA ASN A 87 13.43 -2.20 -11.05
C ASN A 87 13.57 -0.75 -11.51
N ARG A 88 13.27 -0.48 -12.79
CA ARG A 88 13.36 0.83 -13.44
C ARG A 88 12.58 1.94 -12.71
N LEU A 89 11.40 1.64 -12.16
CA LEU A 89 10.63 2.65 -11.41
C LEU A 89 11.38 3.05 -10.12
N ILE A 90 11.91 2.06 -9.40
CA ILE A 90 12.67 2.26 -8.17
C ILE A 90 13.96 3.04 -8.46
N SER A 91 14.70 2.66 -9.51
CA SER A 91 15.91 3.37 -9.91
C SER A 91 15.62 4.83 -10.29
N ARG A 92 14.49 5.10 -10.94
CA ARG A 92 14.07 6.46 -11.30
C ARG A 92 13.72 7.27 -10.06
N ILE A 93 12.93 6.71 -9.12
CA ILE A 93 12.61 7.39 -7.85
C ILE A 93 13.90 7.78 -7.12
N VAL A 94 14.83 6.83 -6.95
CA VAL A 94 16.09 7.05 -6.24
C VAL A 94 16.93 8.18 -6.87
N LYS A 95 16.97 8.26 -8.21
CA LYS A 95 17.77 9.25 -8.96
C LYS A 95 17.07 10.60 -9.17
N SER A 96 15.77 10.68 -8.91
CA SER A 96 14.97 11.90 -9.07
C SER A 96 14.95 12.76 -7.80
N ASP A 97 14.48 13.99 -7.93
CA ASP A 97 14.31 14.93 -6.83
C ASP A 97 12.97 15.67 -6.90
N GLY A 98 12.66 16.40 -5.82
CA GLY A 98 11.52 17.30 -5.72
C GLY A 98 10.21 16.74 -6.31
N ARG A 99 9.63 17.48 -7.26
CA ARG A 99 8.34 17.14 -7.87
C ARG A 99 8.41 15.90 -8.77
N GLU A 100 9.52 15.68 -9.46
CA GLU A 100 9.67 14.50 -10.32
C GLU A 100 9.63 13.22 -9.48
N ALA A 101 10.37 13.20 -8.37
CA ALA A 101 10.32 12.11 -7.40
C ALA A 101 8.89 11.90 -6.88
N GLY A 102 8.20 12.99 -6.52
CA GLY A 102 6.80 12.95 -6.11
C GLY A 102 5.87 12.28 -7.12
N LEU A 103 6.01 12.61 -8.41
CA LEU A 103 5.20 12.00 -9.47
C LEU A 103 5.50 10.49 -9.64
N LEU A 104 6.77 10.10 -9.55
CA LEU A 104 7.16 8.68 -9.65
C LEU A 104 6.69 7.88 -8.43
N ILE A 105 6.74 8.47 -7.24
CA ILE A 105 6.17 7.89 -6.02
C ILE A 105 4.67 7.70 -6.19
N PHE A 106 3.95 8.74 -6.62
CA PHE A 106 2.52 8.67 -6.88
C PHE A 106 2.16 7.53 -7.86
N GLN A 107 2.89 7.43 -8.97
CA GLN A 107 2.71 6.33 -9.94
C GLN A 107 2.91 4.95 -9.30
N GLY A 108 3.93 4.79 -8.47
CA GLY A 108 4.17 3.54 -7.75
C GLY A 108 3.08 3.20 -6.72
N ARG A 109 2.44 4.21 -6.14
CA ARG A 109 1.40 4.07 -5.11
C ARG A 109 0.03 3.73 -5.66
N ILE A 110 -0.24 4.04 -6.93
CA ILE A 110 -1.49 3.66 -7.61
C ILE A 110 -1.59 2.15 -7.79
N ILE A 111 -0.45 1.47 -7.97
CA ILE A 111 -0.43 0.04 -8.25
C ILE A 111 -0.79 -0.73 -6.98
N PRO A 112 -1.95 -1.44 -6.95
CA PRO A 112 -2.37 -2.17 -5.77
C PRO A 112 -1.45 -3.34 -5.48
N PHE A 113 -1.45 -3.81 -4.23
CA PHE A 113 -0.71 -4.98 -3.77
C PHE A 113 0.82 -4.85 -3.81
N ILE A 114 1.37 -3.72 -4.25
CA ILE A 114 2.81 -3.46 -4.12
C ILE A 114 3.15 -3.26 -2.64
N PRO A 115 4.16 -3.99 -2.11
CA PRO A 115 4.65 -3.76 -0.76
C PRO A 115 5.07 -2.30 -0.57
N SER A 116 4.39 -1.63 0.35
CA SER A 116 4.52 -0.20 0.59
C SER A 116 5.96 0.22 0.93
N GLY A 117 6.69 -0.65 1.64
CA GLY A 117 8.07 -0.41 2.04
C GLY A 117 9.04 -0.26 0.86
N ILE A 118 8.78 -0.88 -0.29
CA ILE A 118 9.65 -0.77 -1.46
C ILE A 118 9.66 0.68 -2.00
N ILE A 119 8.47 1.26 -2.17
CA ILE A 119 8.33 2.65 -2.64
C ILE A 119 8.84 3.62 -1.57
N THR A 120 8.53 3.37 -0.30
CA THR A 120 9.01 4.19 0.82
C THR A 120 10.54 4.21 0.91
N LEU A 121 11.18 3.04 0.75
CA LEU A 121 12.63 2.90 0.76
C LEU A 121 13.25 3.70 -0.40
N ALA A 122 12.74 3.52 -1.61
CA ALA A 122 13.21 4.27 -2.79
C ALA A 122 13.12 5.78 -2.56
N ALA A 123 11.98 6.26 -2.08
CA ALA A 123 11.75 7.66 -1.78
C ALA A 123 12.70 8.18 -0.68
N SER A 124 12.94 7.39 0.37
CA SER A 124 13.78 7.80 1.50
C SER A 124 15.22 8.10 1.11
N ILE A 125 15.74 7.39 0.10
CA ILE A 125 17.09 7.56 -0.47
C ILE A 125 17.14 8.77 -1.42
N SER A 126 16.07 9.00 -2.18
CA SER A 126 15.96 10.13 -3.10
C SER A 126 16.01 11.48 -2.39
N ASN A 127 16.18 12.56 -3.15
CA ASN A 127 16.19 13.93 -2.64
C ASN A 127 14.77 14.56 -2.55
N VAL A 128 13.70 13.76 -2.55
CA VAL A 128 12.34 14.26 -2.32
C VAL A 128 12.19 14.80 -0.89
N ASP A 129 11.47 15.89 -0.68
CA ASP A 129 11.11 16.35 0.66
C ASP A 129 9.96 15.52 1.25
N SER A 130 9.82 15.57 2.57
CA SER A 130 8.81 14.80 3.31
C SER A 130 7.37 15.19 2.94
N THR A 131 7.14 16.46 2.61
CA THR A 131 5.80 16.97 2.26
C THR A 131 5.38 16.41 0.92
N ILE A 132 6.23 16.51 -0.11
CA ILE A 132 5.94 15.93 -1.43
C ILE A 132 5.74 14.41 -1.31
N PHE A 133 6.59 13.70 -0.55
CA PHE A 133 6.43 12.27 -0.31
C PHE A 133 5.06 11.93 0.30
N THR A 134 4.65 12.65 1.34
CA THR A 134 3.41 12.39 2.07
C THR A 134 2.19 12.65 1.19
N VAL A 135 2.16 13.78 0.46
CA VAL A 135 1.06 14.12 -0.44
C VAL A 135 0.96 13.13 -1.59
N ALA A 136 2.09 12.80 -2.23
CA ALA A 136 2.13 11.80 -3.30
C ALA A 136 1.66 10.41 -2.81
N THR A 137 2.03 10.03 -1.59
CA THR A 137 1.61 8.76 -0.98
C THR A 137 0.12 8.76 -0.67
N LEU A 138 -0.40 9.81 -0.02
CA LEU A 138 -1.81 9.91 0.34
C LEU A 138 -2.71 9.83 -0.89
N ILE A 139 -2.47 10.68 -1.89
CA ILE A 139 -3.30 10.73 -3.10
C ILE A 139 -3.10 9.45 -3.93
N GLY A 140 -1.86 8.98 -4.07
CA GLY A 140 -1.54 7.79 -4.86
C GLY A 140 -2.14 6.52 -4.27
N LYS A 141 -2.32 6.43 -2.95
CA LYS A 141 -2.88 5.26 -2.29
C LYS A 141 -4.40 5.16 -2.36
N VAL A 142 -5.11 6.27 -2.60
CA VAL A 142 -6.58 6.26 -2.76
C VAL A 142 -7.05 5.19 -3.77
N PRO A 143 -6.57 5.16 -5.03
CA PRO A 143 -7.01 4.14 -6.00
C PRO A 143 -6.56 2.72 -5.61
N SER A 144 -5.34 2.56 -5.08
CA SER A 144 -4.82 1.25 -4.62
C SER A 144 -5.68 0.66 -3.51
N ILE A 145 -5.96 1.43 -2.46
CA ILE A 145 -6.74 0.98 -1.30
C ILE A 145 -8.20 0.78 -1.68
N ALA A 146 -8.76 1.59 -2.59
CA ALA A 146 -10.11 1.39 -3.09
C ALA A 146 -10.26 0.03 -3.80
N LEU A 147 -9.30 -0.34 -4.65
CA LEU A 147 -9.27 -1.66 -5.29
C LEU A 147 -9.08 -2.80 -4.29
N GLU A 148 -8.15 -2.63 -3.34
CA GLU A 148 -7.93 -3.60 -2.27
C GLU A 148 -9.18 -3.80 -1.40
N ALA A 149 -9.88 -2.70 -1.08
CA ALA A 149 -11.13 -2.73 -0.32
C ALA A 149 -12.23 -3.47 -1.07
N LEU A 150 -12.39 -3.20 -2.37
CA LEU A 150 -13.37 -3.89 -3.21
C LEU A 150 -13.08 -5.38 -3.32
N VAL A 151 -11.83 -5.75 -3.60
CA VAL A 151 -11.40 -7.16 -3.66
C VAL A 151 -11.63 -7.85 -2.32
N SER A 152 -11.25 -7.20 -1.22
CA SER A 152 -11.42 -7.76 0.12
C SER A 152 -12.91 -7.97 0.44
N TYR A 153 -13.75 -6.97 0.16
CA TYR A 153 -15.19 -7.05 0.37
C TYR A 153 -15.84 -8.16 -0.46
N ASP A 154 -15.46 -8.30 -1.72
CA ASP A 154 -15.99 -9.34 -2.60
C ASP A 154 -15.51 -10.74 -2.20
N ILE A 155 -14.29 -10.89 -1.68
CA ILE A 155 -13.80 -12.16 -1.13
C ILE A 155 -14.61 -12.57 0.10
N ILE A 156 -14.89 -11.63 1.00
CA ILE A 156 -15.68 -11.90 2.22
C ILE A 156 -17.12 -12.30 1.87
N ASN A 157 -17.69 -11.67 0.84
CA ASN A 157 -19.07 -11.89 0.39
C ASN A 157 -19.13 -12.68 -0.93
N ILE A 158 -18.26 -13.69 -1.07
CA ILE A 158 -18.07 -14.39 -2.35
C ILE A 158 -19.35 -15.03 -2.87
N ASN A 159 -20.22 -15.54 -1.99
CA ASN A 159 -21.48 -16.17 -2.38
C ASN A 159 -22.39 -15.23 -3.18
N ASP A 160 -22.41 -13.95 -2.81
CA ASP A 160 -23.24 -12.94 -3.47
C ASP A 160 -22.51 -12.24 -4.63
N ASN A 161 -21.17 -12.18 -4.57
CA ASN A 161 -20.37 -11.27 -5.41
C ASN A 161 -19.31 -11.96 -6.31
N TRP A 162 -19.34 -13.29 -6.43
CA TRP A 162 -18.31 -14.06 -7.15
C TRP A 162 -18.06 -13.58 -8.59
N ILE A 163 -19.10 -13.15 -9.33
CA ILE A 163 -18.95 -12.65 -10.71
C ILE A 163 -18.10 -11.39 -10.74
N ARG A 164 -18.37 -10.44 -9.83
CA ARG A 164 -17.61 -9.18 -9.73
C ARG A 164 -16.16 -9.43 -9.30
N LEU A 165 -15.95 -10.39 -8.41
CA LEU A 165 -14.62 -10.84 -8.01
C LEU A 165 -13.83 -11.40 -9.20
N VAL A 166 -14.44 -12.30 -9.99
CA VAL A 166 -13.81 -12.89 -11.18
C VAL A 166 -13.42 -11.81 -12.19
N ILE A 167 -14.33 -10.87 -12.48
CA ILE A 167 -14.05 -9.75 -13.40
C ILE A 167 -12.89 -8.90 -12.88
N THR A 168 -12.87 -8.59 -11.58
CA THR A 168 -11.81 -7.79 -10.95
C THR A 168 -10.45 -8.49 -11.03
N VAL A 169 -10.40 -9.80 -10.72
CA VAL A 169 -9.17 -10.60 -10.82
C VAL A 169 -8.67 -10.70 -12.26
N ILE A 170 -9.56 -10.94 -13.23
CA ILE A 170 -9.21 -10.96 -14.66
C ILE A 170 -8.66 -9.59 -15.10
N GLY A 171 -9.31 -8.50 -14.68
CA GLY A 171 -8.85 -7.13 -14.95
C GLY A 171 -7.45 -6.88 -14.41
N LEU A 172 -7.17 -7.29 -13.16
CA LEU A 172 -5.84 -7.18 -12.54
C LEU A 172 -4.78 -8.01 -13.27
N ILE A 173 -5.11 -9.24 -13.70
CA ILE A 173 -4.22 -10.09 -14.48
C ILE A 173 -3.92 -9.45 -15.84
N PHE A 174 -4.94 -8.91 -16.51
CA PHE A 174 -4.79 -8.26 -17.82
C PHE A 174 -3.92 -6.99 -17.74
N VAL A 175 -4.13 -6.17 -16.71
CA VAL A 175 -3.30 -4.99 -16.43
C VAL A 175 -1.85 -5.43 -16.17
N LYS A 176 -1.65 -6.44 -15.32
CA LYS A 176 -0.32 -7.00 -15.04
C LYS A 176 0.36 -7.51 -16.31
N PHE A 177 -0.36 -8.27 -17.14
CA PHE A 177 0.15 -8.80 -18.40
C PHE A 177 0.58 -7.69 -19.37
N THR A 178 -0.23 -6.63 -19.49
CA THR A 178 0.09 -5.46 -20.33
C THR A 178 1.34 -4.73 -19.85
N ILE A 179 1.50 -4.58 -18.53
CA ILE A 179 2.68 -3.94 -17.92
C ILE A 179 3.94 -4.79 -18.13
N THR A 180 3.84 -6.12 -17.97
CA THR A 180 4.97 -7.04 -18.18
C THR A 180 5.40 -7.07 -19.65
N LYS A 181 4.45 -7.16 -20.59
CA LYS A 181 4.77 -7.19 -22.03
C LYS A 181 5.50 -5.92 -22.49
N LYS A 182 5.05 -4.75 -22.02
CA LYS A 182 5.71 -3.46 -22.33
C LYS A 182 7.13 -3.35 -21.76
N LYS A 183 7.43 -4.12 -20.70
CA LYS A 183 8.77 -4.18 -20.11
C LYS A 183 9.71 -5.05 -20.95
N ASP A 184 9.22 -6.18 -21.47
CA ASP A 184 10.01 -7.07 -22.34
C ASP A 184 10.33 -6.41 -23.70
N ASP A 185 9.38 -5.65 -24.27
CA ASP A 185 9.58 -4.92 -25.53
C ASP A 185 10.63 -3.79 -25.46
N GLN A 186 10.96 -3.30 -24.26
CA GLN A 186 11.96 -2.25 -24.05
C GLN A 186 13.34 -2.77 -23.64
N VAL A 187 13.46 -4.06 -23.29
CA VAL A 187 14.74 -4.71 -22.99
C VAL A 187 15.35 -5.33 -24.26
N ASN A 188 14.52 -5.62 -25.27
CA ASN A 188 14.93 -6.18 -26.57
C ASN A 188 15.16 -5.13 -27.68
N LYS A 189 15.31 -3.85 -27.32
CA LYS A 189 15.71 -2.74 -28.21
C LYS A 189 16.96 -2.08 -27.66
#